data_AF-A0A382VUE5-F1
#
_entry.id   AF-A0A382VUE5-F1
#
_cell.length_a   1.000
_cell.length_b   1.000
_cell.length_c   1.000
_cell.angle_alpha   90.00
_cell.angle_beta   90.00
_cell.angle_gamma   90.00
#
_symmetry.space_group_name_H-M   'P 1'
#
loop_
_entity.id
_entity.type
_entity.pdbx_description
1 polymer ?
#
loop_
_entity_poly.entity_id
_entity_poly.type
_entity_poly.pdbx_seq_one_letter_code
_entity_poly.pdbx_strand_id
1 'polypeptide(L)'
;MAAFGVAGLALVLAGILVAWSLQGQLLSRIETELVAETELVGELVERLDGNTSISVLDSEADTLGGRLGARVTFIAPGGQVVGDSAEDGTALLSMEN
;
A
#
# COMPACT_ATOMS: atom_id res chain seq x y z
N MET A 1 29.51 0.25 -41.18
CA MET A 1 28.10 0.70 -41.20
C MET A 1 27.14 -0.35 -40.64
N ALA A 2 27.13 -1.60 -41.12
CA ALA A 2 26.22 -2.65 -40.60
C ALA A 2 26.40 -2.95 -39.10
N ALA A 3 27.63 -3.00 -38.59
CA ALA A 3 27.92 -3.27 -37.18
C ALA A 3 27.33 -2.22 -36.22
N PHE A 4 27.34 -0.93 -36.62
CA PHE A 4 26.77 0.14 -35.81
C PHE A 4 25.23 0.07 -35.75
N GLY A 5 24.58 -0.34 -36.85
CA GLY A 5 23.13 -0.56 -36.88
C GLY A 5 22.71 -1.74 -35.99
N VAL A 6 23.44 -2.85 -36.04
CA VAL A 6 23.19 -4.02 -35.19
C VAL A 6 23.40 -3.69 -33.71
N ALA A 7 24.46 -2.97 -33.38
CA ALA A 7 24.72 -2.54 -32.00
C ALA A 7 23.61 -1.62 -31.47
N GLY A 8 23.15 -0.66 -32.28
CA GLY A 8 22.04 0.23 -31.90
C GLY A 8 20.73 -0.54 -31.68
N LEU A 9 20.41 -1.48 -32.56
CA LEU A 9 19.18 -2.28 -32.46
C LEU A 9 19.21 -3.22 -31.25
N ALA A 10 20.38 -3.81 -30.95
CA ALA A 10 20.57 -4.61 -29.74
C ALA A 10 20.38 -3.77 -28.46
N LEU A 11 20.87 -2.53 -28.44
CA LEU A 11 20.75 -1.64 -27.29
C LEU A 11 19.27 -1.25 -27.04
N VAL A 12 18.52 -0.98 -28.11
CA VAL A 12 17.08 -0.67 -28.02
C VAL A 12 16.31 -1.87 -27.46
N LEU A 13 16.56 -3.08 -27.98
CA LEU A 13 15.91 -4.29 -27.50
C LEU A 13 16.24 -4.59 -26.03
N ALA A 14 17.51 -4.42 -25.64
CA ALA A 14 17.93 -4.56 -24.26
C ALA A 14 17.21 -3.55 -23.34
N GLY A 15 17.11 -2.29 -23.77
CA GLY A 15 16.38 -1.25 -23.04
C GLY A 15 14.90 -1.60 -22.84
N ILE A 16 14.22 -2.08 -23.89
CA ILE A 16 12.81 -2.49 -23.81
C ILE A 16 12.63 -3.65 -22.84
N LEU A 17 13.45 -4.70 -22.96
CA LEU A 17 13.38 -5.87 -22.08
C LEU A 17 13.62 -5.51 -20.61
N VAL A 18 14.61 -4.66 -20.36
CA VAL A 18 14.95 -4.19 -19.01
C VAL A 18 13.81 -3.35 -18.43
N ALA A 19 13.23 -2.43 -19.21
CA ALA A 19 12.12 -1.60 -18.76
C ALA A 19 10.89 -2.43 -18.34
N TRP A 20 10.51 -3.42 -19.17
CA TRP A 20 9.40 -4.32 -18.86
C TRP A 20 9.68 -5.20 -17.64
N SER A 21 10.90 -5.74 -17.55
CA SER A 21 11.30 -6.59 -16.44
C SER A 21 11.33 -5.83 -15.11
N LEU A 22 11.85 -4.60 -15.11
CA LEU A 22 11.91 -3.73 -13.91
C LEU A 22 10.51 -3.36 -13.43
N GLN A 23 9.61 -3.01 -14.35
CA GLN A 23 8.25 -2.63 -13.98
C GLN A 23 7.49 -3.79 -13.30
N GLY A 24 7.60 -5.00 -13.83
CA GLY A 24 7.00 -6.19 -13.22
C GLY A 24 7.59 -6.52 -11.85
N GLN A 25 8.92 -6.44 -11.71
CA GLN A 25 9.60 -6.70 -10.44
C GLN A 25 9.25 -5.69 -9.35
N LEU A 26 9.16 -4.40 -9.70
CA LEU A 26 8.79 -3.35 -8.75
C LEU A 26 7.36 -3.54 -8.25
N LEU A 27 6.41 -3.83 -9.15
CA LEU A 27 5.03 -4.06 -8.76
C LEU A 27 4.88 -5.29 -7.85
N SER A 28 5.50 -6.41 -8.23
CA SER A 28 5.46 -7.63 -7.42
C SER A 28 6.08 -7.44 -6.04
N ARG A 29 7.15 -6.64 -5.94
CA ARG A 29 7.77 -6.30 -4.67
C ARG A 29 6.85 -5.47 -3.80
N ILE A 30 6.25 -4.41 -4.35
CA ILE A 30 5.27 -3.56 -3.65
C ILE A 30 4.11 -4.43 -3.13
N GLU A 31 3.56 -5.31 -3.95
CA GLU A 31 2.46 -6.19 -3.56
C GLU A 31 2.86 -7.14 -2.43
N THR A 32 4.03 -7.78 -2.52
CA THR A 32 4.50 -8.72 -1.49
C THR A 32 4.75 -8.02 -0.16
N GLU A 33 5.30 -6.81 -0.20
CA GLU A 33 5.56 -5.99 0.98
C GLU A 33 4.26 -5.53 1.64
N LEU A 34 3.31 -5.00 0.86
CA LEU A 34 2.00 -4.59 1.36
C LEU A 34 1.20 -5.74 1.98
N VAL A 35 1.25 -6.94 1.38
CA VAL A 35 0.56 -8.11 1.93
C VAL A 35 1.18 -8.49 3.28
N ALA A 36 2.50 -8.58 3.38
CA ALA A 36 3.17 -8.93 4.62
C ALA A 36 2.94 -7.89 5.72
N GLU A 37 2.96 -6.60 5.37
CA GLU A 37 2.65 -5.51 6.31
C GLU A 37 1.19 -5.57 6.77
N THR A 38 0.25 -5.83 5.86
CA THR A 38 -1.18 -5.93 6.20
C THR A 38 -1.45 -7.14 7.10
N GLU A 39 -0.81 -8.29 6.86
CA GLU A 39 -0.93 -9.45 7.75
C GLU A 39 -0.42 -9.15 9.17
N LEU A 40 0.73 -8.46 9.29
CA LEU A 40 1.29 -8.07 10.58
C LEU A 40 0.41 -7.04 11.32
N VAL A 41 -0.15 -6.07 10.59
CA VAL A 41 -1.11 -5.10 11.13
C VAL A 41 -2.40 -5.80 11.55
N GLY A 42 -2.90 -6.73 10.74
CA GLY A 42 -4.09 -7.54 11.06
C GLY A 42 -3.91 -8.33 12.35
N GLU A 43 -2.76 -8.97 12.54
CA GLU A 43 -2.45 -9.69 13.78
C GLU A 43 -2.36 -8.75 14.99
N LEU A 44 -1.86 -7.52 14.81
CA LEU A 44 -1.84 -6.51 15.87
C LEU A 44 -3.25 -6.04 16.22
N VAL A 45 -4.10 -5.84 15.22
CA VAL A 45 -5.50 -5.42 15.39
C VAL A 45 -6.35 -6.51 16.02
N GLU A 46 -6.15 -7.79 15.69
CA GLU A 46 -6.84 -8.91 16.36
C GLU A 46 -6.56 -8.97 17.86
N ARG A 47 -5.41 -8.43 18.31
CA ARG A 47 -5.07 -8.33 19.73
C ARG A 47 -5.69 -7.11 20.41
N LEU A 48 -6.23 -6.15 19.65
CA LEU A 48 -7.00 -5.04 20.21
C LEU A 48 -8.39 -5.55 20.59
N ASP A 49 -8.80 -5.31 21.83
CA ASP A 49 -10.14 -5.64 22.29
C ASP A 49 -11.17 -4.90 21.44
N GLY A 50 -12.29 -5.55 21.10
CA GLY A 50 -13.40 -4.97 20.33
C GLY A 50 -14.08 -3.76 20.98
N ASN A 51 -13.64 -3.36 22.18
CA ASN A 51 -14.09 -2.19 22.92
C ASN A 51 -13.11 -1.01 22.83
N THR A 52 -12.10 -1.10 21.95
CA THR A 52 -11.14 -0.02 21.69
C THR A 52 -11.87 1.21 21.16
N SER A 53 -11.58 2.37 21.73
CA SER A 53 -12.19 3.64 21.32
C SER A 53 -11.84 3.95 19.86
N ILE A 54 -12.80 4.51 19.11
CA ILE A 54 -12.60 5.02 17.75
C ILE A 54 -11.40 5.97 17.70
N SER A 55 -11.23 6.83 18.70
CA SER A 55 -10.09 7.76 18.77
C SER A 55 -8.73 7.07 18.85
N VAL A 56 -8.67 5.85 19.39
CA VAL A 56 -7.43 5.06 19.47
C VAL A 56 -7.18 4.38 18.14
N LEU A 57 -8.22 3.85 17.49
CA LEU A 57 -8.12 3.26 16.16
C LEU A 57 -7.69 4.29 15.12
N ASP A 58 -8.21 5.51 15.21
CA ASP A 58 -7.85 6.64 14.36
C ASP A 58 -6.38 7.03 14.52
N SER A 59 -5.93 7.22 15.77
CA SER A 59 -4.52 7.48 16.07
C SER A 59 -3.58 6.35 15.65
N GLU A 60 -4.06 5.11 15.65
CA GLU A 60 -3.30 3.95 15.17
C GLU A 60 -3.23 3.95 13.63
N ALA A 61 -4.31 4.33 12.94
CA ALA A 61 -4.32 4.48 11.48
C ALA A 61 -3.29 5.54 11.05
N ASP A 62 -3.24 6.69 11.72
CA ASP A 62 -2.21 7.72 11.50
C ASP A 62 -0.79 7.17 11.69
N THR A 63 -0.58 6.43 12.78
CA THR A 63 0.74 5.87 13.12
C THR A 63 1.20 4.88 12.06
N LEU A 64 0.31 3.99 11.62
CA LEU A 64 0.61 3.01 10.57
C LEU A 64 0.80 3.68 9.22
N GLY A 65 -0.07 4.62 8.84
CA GLY A 65 0.05 5.35 7.59
C GLY A 65 1.37 6.12 7.48
N GLY A 66 1.81 6.74 8.57
CA GLY A 66 3.11 7.40 8.65
C GLY A 66 4.31 6.46 8.54
N ARG A 67 4.21 5.22 9.05
CA ARG A 67 5.30 4.23 8.99
C ARG A 67 5.39 3.53 7.63
N LEU A 68 4.24 3.20 7.04
CA LEU A 68 4.13 2.49 5.77
C LEU A 68 4.28 3.44 4.57
N GLY A 69 4.05 4.74 4.76
CA GLY A 69 3.97 5.70 3.66
C GLY A 69 2.79 5.40 2.73
N ALA A 70 1.74 4.76 3.26
CA ALA A 70 0.55 4.34 2.54
C ALA A 70 -0.71 4.78 3.31
N ARG A 71 -1.85 4.89 2.61
CA ARG A 71 -3.13 5.16 3.26
C ARG A 71 -3.61 3.91 3.98
N VAL A 72 -3.92 4.03 5.26
CA VAL A 72 -4.46 2.95 6.10
C VAL A 72 -5.87 3.34 6.55
N THR A 73 -6.83 2.43 6.38
CA THR A 73 -8.23 2.63 6.78
C THR A 73 -8.68 1.43 7.61
N PHE A 74 -9.22 1.68 8.80
CA PHE A 74 -9.86 0.65 9.61
C PHE A 74 -11.37 0.66 9.39
N ILE A 75 -11.92 -0.50 9.09
CA ILE A 75 -13.34 -0.68 8.76
C ILE A 75 -13.92 -1.71 9.73
N ALA A 76 -14.96 -1.32 10.46
CA ALA A 76 -15.70 -2.21 11.35
C ALA A 76 -16.52 -3.25 10.55
N PRO A 77 -16.93 -4.38 11.14
CA PRO A 77 -17.70 -5.44 10.45
C PRO A 77 -19.00 -4.97 9.76
N GLY A 78 -19.54 -3.82 10.16
CA GLY A 78 -20.71 -3.19 9.54
C GLY A 78 -20.41 -2.29 8.33
N GLY A 79 -19.16 -2.22 7.85
CA GLY A 79 -18.75 -1.33 6.75
C GLY A 79 -18.42 0.11 7.18
N GLN A 80 -18.58 0.42 8.47
CA GLN A 80 -18.28 1.75 8.99
C GLN A 80 -16.76 1.97 9.11
N VAL A 81 -16.27 3.08 8.57
CA VAL A 81 -14.89 3.53 8.79
C VAL A 81 -14.75 4.03 10.24
N VAL A 82 -13.78 3.47 10.96
CA VAL A 82 -13.50 3.77 12.38
C VAL A 82 -12.11 4.39 12.61
N GLY A 83 -11.36 4.61 11.53
CA GLY A 83 -10.10 5.35 11.51
C GLY A 83 -9.53 5.40 10.08
N ASP A 84 -8.89 6.49 9.70
CA ASP A 84 -8.24 6.66 8.39
C ASP A 84 -7.02 7.56 8.52
N SER A 85 -5.89 7.14 7.95
CA SER A 85 -4.62 7.86 8.08
C SER A 85 -4.52 9.12 7.22
N ALA A 86 -5.58 9.50 6.50
CA ALA A 86 -5.61 10.63 5.58
C ALA A 86 -6.78 11.59 5.85
N GLU A 87 -7.80 11.16 6.60
CA GLU A 87 -9.03 11.90 6.85
C GLU A 87 -9.40 11.80 8.33
N ASP A 88 -9.83 12.91 8.95
CA ASP A 88 -10.11 12.98 10.39
C ASP A 88 -11.58 13.31 10.70
N GLY A 89 -11.98 13.03 11.94
CA GLY A 89 -13.16 13.60 12.59
C GLY A 89 -14.48 13.40 11.84
N THR A 90 -15.12 14.49 11.40
CA THR A 90 -16.42 14.42 10.73
C THR A 90 -16.34 13.89 9.29
N ALA A 91 -15.17 13.98 8.65
CA ALA A 91 -14.97 13.44 7.30
C ALA A 91 -15.02 11.91 7.35
N LEU A 92 -14.38 11.29 8.35
CA LEU A 92 -14.44 9.84 8.62
C LEU A 92 -15.86 9.30 8.74
N LEU A 93 -16.71 9.98 9.51
CA LEU A 93 -18.09 9.53 9.76
C LEU A 93 -19.00 9.60 8.52
N SER A 94 -18.57 10.30 7.47
CA SER A 94 -19.29 10.41 6.20
C SER A 94 -18.84 9.43 5.13
N MET A 95 -17.81 8.60 5.42
CA MET A 95 -17.27 7.63 4.49
C MET A 95 -18.03 6.30 4.59
N GLU A 96 -18.63 5.87 3.49
CA GLU A 96 -19.14 4.50 3.29
C GLU A 96 -18.16 3.74 2.37
N ASN A 97 -17.85 2.48 2.69
CA ASN A 97 -17.10 1.54 1.86
C ASN A 97 -17.94 0.31 1.54
#